data_AF-A0A952EVW8-F1
#
_entry.id   AF-A0A952EVW8-F1
#
_cell.length_a   1.000
_cell.length_b   1.000
_cell.length_c   1.000
_cell.angle_alpha   90.00
_cell.angle_beta   90.00
_cell.angle_gamma   90.00
#
_symmetry.space_group_name_H-M   'P 1'
#
loop_
_entity.id
_entity.type
_entity.pdbx_description
1 polymer ?
#
loop_
_entity_poly.entity_id
_entity_poly.type
_entity_poly.pdbx_seq_one_letter_code
_entity_poly.pdbx_strand_id
1 'polypeptide(L)'
;MPRYEQGAVCHTEPRSETAPTGTLFIQPRVDTREEQNVLLDDVLGSGFAVLCWSNNPRALLGDEAFDRWKTLGAKFIAARPMTQLHWTGHDDPDVVIVGDRTGALKSWFDIHTDSVLFLRPDRCIAGACIAQRAPELSASLFNVLCLTQGGGNDATGPLLYVTQPASESSGTVAGTP
;
A
#
# COMPACT_ATOMS: atom_id res chain seq x y z
N MET A 1 2.67 -3.17 -17.98
CA MET A 1 1.80 -3.10 -16.79
C MET A 1 1.18 -1.70 -16.76
N PRO A 2 -0.14 -1.56 -16.59
CA PRO A 2 -0.75 -0.23 -16.40
C PRO A 2 -0.25 0.41 -15.10
N ARG A 3 0.00 1.72 -15.13
CA ARG A 3 0.49 2.53 -14.00
C ARG A 3 -0.47 3.69 -13.76
N TYR A 4 -0.86 3.91 -12.51
CA TYR A 4 -1.62 5.09 -12.11
C TYR A 4 -0.69 6.29 -11.97
N GLU A 5 -0.99 7.34 -12.72
CA GLU A 5 -0.23 8.60 -12.75
C GLU A 5 -0.83 9.67 -11.82
N GLN A 6 -2.09 9.50 -11.39
CA GLN A 6 -2.87 10.45 -10.59
C GLN A 6 -3.76 9.72 -9.58
N GLY A 7 -4.07 10.37 -8.44
CA GLY A 7 -4.91 9.84 -7.36
C GLY A 7 -4.12 9.70 -6.05
N ALA A 8 -4.45 8.70 -5.23
CA ALA A 8 -3.79 8.38 -3.96
C ALA A 8 -2.36 7.81 -4.14
N VAL A 9 -1.51 8.50 -4.89
CA VAL A 9 -0.17 8.06 -5.28
C VAL A 9 0.79 9.24 -5.14
N CYS A 10 1.85 9.06 -4.35
CA CYS A 10 2.92 10.03 -4.17
C CYS A 10 4.17 9.55 -4.91
N HIS A 11 4.48 10.22 -6.01
CA HIS A 11 5.75 10.04 -6.70
C HIS A 11 6.83 10.86 -6.00
N THR A 12 7.91 10.21 -5.61
CA THR A 12 9.09 10.85 -5.05
C THR A 12 9.90 11.50 -6.19
N GLU A 13 10.29 12.77 -6.05
CA GLU A 13 11.20 13.42 -7.01
C GLU A 13 12.68 13.11 -6.70
N PRO A 14 13.56 12.94 -7.71
CA PRO A 14 13.28 12.89 -9.15
C PRO A 14 12.57 11.59 -9.56
N ARG A 15 11.62 11.72 -10.48
CA ARG A 15 10.83 10.60 -11.01
C ARG A 15 11.74 9.65 -11.80
N SER A 16 11.95 8.43 -11.28
CA SER A 16 12.54 7.35 -12.06
C SER A 16 11.45 6.66 -12.88
N GLU A 17 11.69 6.41 -14.17
CA GLU A 17 10.79 5.59 -15.01
C GLU A 17 10.59 4.18 -14.45
N THR A 18 11.55 3.70 -13.65
CA THR A 18 11.53 2.40 -12.96
C THR A 18 10.84 2.43 -11.59
N ALA A 19 10.37 3.59 -11.11
CA ALA A 19 9.75 3.68 -9.79
C ALA A 19 8.47 2.80 -9.73
N PRO A 20 8.31 1.95 -8.71
CA PRO A 20 7.21 0.99 -8.68
C PRO A 20 5.87 1.63 -8.26
N THR A 21 5.92 2.88 -7.80
CA THR A 21 4.79 3.72 -7.45
C THR A 21 3.73 3.77 -8.57
N GLY A 22 2.46 3.55 -8.21
CA GLY A 22 1.32 3.53 -9.12
C GLY A 22 1.07 2.19 -9.81
N THR A 23 1.88 1.15 -9.55
CA THR A 23 1.65 -0.21 -10.06
C THR A 23 1.07 -1.13 -8.99
N LEU A 24 0.47 -2.25 -9.42
CA LEU A 24 0.04 -3.31 -8.51
C LEU A 24 1.27 -3.97 -7.88
N PHE A 25 1.21 -4.16 -6.56
CA PHE A 25 2.22 -4.95 -5.87
C PHE A 25 2.09 -6.44 -6.22
N ILE A 26 3.19 -7.17 -6.06
CA ILE A 26 3.19 -8.62 -6.26
C ILE A 26 2.34 -9.31 -5.18
N GLN A 27 1.73 -10.45 -5.52
CA GLN A 27 0.97 -11.27 -4.58
C GLN A 27 1.72 -12.60 -4.26
N PRO A 28 2.84 -12.57 -3.52
CA PRO A 28 3.57 -13.79 -3.18
C PRO A 28 2.86 -14.58 -2.07
N ARG A 29 3.25 -15.84 -1.91
CA ARG A 29 2.93 -16.63 -0.72
C ARG A 29 3.95 -16.36 0.37
N VAL A 30 3.47 -16.14 1.58
CA VAL A 30 4.27 -15.82 2.77
C VAL A 30 3.89 -16.73 3.93
N ASP A 31 4.75 -16.79 4.93
CA ASP A 31 4.42 -17.44 6.21
C ASP A 31 4.38 -16.35 7.29
N THR A 32 3.33 -16.33 8.11
CA THR A 32 3.31 -15.60 9.37
C THR A 32 3.88 -16.50 10.47
N ARG A 33 3.88 -16.04 11.71
CA ARG A 33 4.27 -16.90 12.85
C ARG A 33 3.23 -17.94 13.22
N GLU A 34 1.99 -17.76 12.78
CA GLU A 34 0.84 -18.60 13.12
C GLU A 34 0.42 -19.47 11.92
N GLU A 35 0.55 -18.93 10.71
CA GLU A 35 0.05 -19.53 9.49
C GLU A 35 1.17 -19.65 8.46
N GLN A 36 1.18 -20.74 7.71
CA GLN A 36 2.15 -20.97 6.64
C GLN A 36 1.46 -20.97 5.28
N ASN A 37 2.18 -20.55 4.25
CA ASN A 37 1.77 -20.62 2.86
C ASN A 37 0.49 -19.83 2.53
N VAL A 38 0.29 -18.69 3.17
CA VAL A 38 -0.85 -17.80 2.96
C VAL A 38 -0.56 -16.75 1.89
N LEU A 39 -1.58 -16.18 1.25
CA LEU A 39 -1.37 -15.08 0.31
C LEU A 39 -1.03 -13.82 1.11
N LEU A 40 -0.05 -13.04 0.62
CA LEU A 40 0.29 -11.77 1.25
C LEU A 40 -0.94 -10.85 1.36
N ASP A 41 -1.80 -10.85 0.34
CA ASP A 41 -3.01 -10.02 0.34
C ASP A 41 -3.99 -10.34 1.47
N ASP A 42 -4.08 -11.60 1.90
CA ASP A 42 -4.93 -11.98 3.04
C ASP A 42 -4.36 -11.37 4.32
N VAL A 43 -3.04 -11.36 4.45
CA VAL A 43 -2.34 -10.74 5.59
C VAL A 43 -2.54 -9.22 5.58
N LEU A 44 -2.36 -8.57 4.43
CA LEU A 44 -2.53 -7.12 4.26
C LEU A 44 -3.97 -6.66 4.59
N GLY A 45 -4.98 -7.50 4.34
CA GLY A 45 -6.39 -7.18 4.61
C GLY A 45 -6.97 -6.07 3.72
N SER A 46 -8.24 -5.72 3.85
CA SER A 46 -8.94 -4.84 2.89
C SER A 46 -8.58 -3.35 2.96
N GLY A 47 -7.74 -2.93 3.91
CA GLY A 47 -7.40 -1.53 4.15
C GLY A 47 -6.11 -1.08 3.48
N PHE A 48 -5.63 0.10 3.91
CA PHE A 48 -4.27 0.51 3.64
C PHE A 48 -3.28 -0.43 4.34
N ALA A 49 -2.06 -0.52 3.82
CA ALA A 49 -1.01 -1.27 4.50
C ALA A 49 0.34 -0.58 4.36
N VAL A 50 1.14 -0.64 5.41
CA VAL A 50 2.54 -0.22 5.40
C VAL A 50 3.40 -1.47 5.50
N LEU A 51 4.19 -1.74 4.47
CA LEU A 51 5.07 -2.89 4.38
C LEU A 51 6.53 -2.45 4.40
N CYS A 52 7.31 -2.98 5.34
CA CYS A 52 8.73 -2.70 5.48
C CYS A 52 9.56 -3.97 5.34
N TRP A 53 10.71 -3.88 4.66
CA TRP A 53 11.67 -4.99 4.59
C TRP A 53 12.67 -4.94 5.74
N SER A 54 12.75 -6.01 6.52
CA SER A 54 13.67 -6.25 7.64
C SER A 54 13.74 -5.14 8.69
N ASN A 55 12.70 -4.31 8.79
CA ASN A 55 12.66 -3.16 9.68
C ASN A 55 11.28 -3.04 10.38
N ASN A 56 11.25 -2.33 11.50
CA ASN A 56 10.03 -2.08 12.25
C ASN A 56 9.33 -0.80 11.70
N PRO A 57 8.10 -0.89 11.17
CA PRO A 57 7.39 0.25 10.60
C PRO A 57 7.12 1.36 11.62
N ARG A 58 6.89 1.03 12.90
CA ARG A 58 6.70 2.03 13.96
C ARG A 58 7.95 2.86 14.19
N ALA A 59 9.11 2.21 14.26
CA ALA A 59 10.39 2.90 14.41
C ALA A 59 10.71 3.80 13.21
N LEU A 60 10.31 3.38 12.00
CA LEU A 60 10.53 4.15 10.77
C LEU A 60 9.60 5.34 10.61
N LEU A 61 8.33 5.19 10.97
CA LEU A 61 7.32 6.24 10.85
C LEU A 61 7.38 7.25 12.00
N GLY A 62 7.77 6.79 13.19
CA GLY A 62 7.54 7.51 14.44
C GLY A 62 6.10 7.34 14.93
N ASP A 63 5.87 7.58 16.23
CA ASP A 63 4.59 7.31 16.88
C ASP A 63 3.43 8.11 16.25
N GLU A 64 3.63 9.39 15.94
CA GLU A 64 2.55 10.24 15.38
C GLU A 64 2.05 9.73 14.02
N ALA A 65 2.96 9.44 13.09
CA ALA A 65 2.57 8.94 11.76
C ALA A 65 1.99 7.52 11.86
N PHE A 66 2.55 6.68 12.74
CA PHE A 66 2.04 5.34 12.99
C PHE A 66 0.59 5.38 13.49
N ASP A 67 0.29 6.19 14.50
CA ASP A 67 -1.05 6.31 15.07
C ASP A 67 -2.07 6.88 14.07
N ARG A 68 -1.64 7.82 13.22
CA ARG A 68 -2.49 8.35 12.14
C ARG A 68 -2.88 7.26 11.15
N TRP A 69 -1.92 6.45 10.69
CA TRP A 69 -2.19 5.31 9.80
C TRP A 69 -3.04 4.24 10.48
N LYS A 70 -2.78 3.96 11.76
CA LYS A 70 -3.58 3.03 12.56
C LYS A 70 -5.04 3.48 12.66
N THR A 71 -5.28 4.77 12.83
CA THR A 71 -6.63 5.37 12.87
C THR A 71 -7.37 5.24 11.53
N LEU A 72 -6.64 5.24 10.41
CA LEU A 72 -7.20 4.94 9.08
C LEU A 72 -7.49 3.45 8.85
N GLY A 73 -7.18 2.58 9.82
CA GLY A 73 -7.31 1.14 9.69
C GLY A 73 -6.19 0.51 8.86
N ALA A 74 -5.02 1.16 8.78
CA ALA A 74 -3.88 0.57 8.09
C ALA A 74 -3.31 -0.62 8.87
N LYS A 75 -2.94 -1.68 8.14
CA LYS A 75 -2.13 -2.77 8.72
C LYS A 75 -0.65 -2.49 8.57
N PHE A 76 0.14 -2.89 9.56
CA PHE A 76 1.59 -2.75 9.54
C PHE A 76 2.25 -4.12 9.39
N ILE A 77 3.16 -4.24 8.44
CA ILE A 77 3.78 -5.50 8.06
C ILE A 77 5.30 -5.32 8.02
N ALA A 78 6.01 -6.20 8.72
CA ALA A 78 7.46 -6.31 8.62
C ALA A 78 7.81 -7.63 7.91
N ALA A 79 8.21 -7.52 6.66
CA ALA A 79 8.68 -8.64 5.84
C ALA A 79 10.14 -8.97 6.15
N ARG A 80 10.45 -10.24 6.34
CA ARG A 80 11.81 -10.72 6.66
C ARG A 80 12.14 -11.98 5.85
N PRO A 81 13.43 -12.33 5.69
CA PRO A 81 13.80 -13.66 5.22
C PRO A 81 13.21 -14.76 6.12
N MET A 82 12.86 -15.93 5.55
CA MET A 82 12.36 -17.10 6.30
C MET A 82 13.18 -17.43 7.55
N THR A 83 14.51 -17.36 7.44
CA THR A 83 15.45 -17.67 8.54
C THR A 83 15.32 -16.73 9.74
N GLN A 84 14.71 -15.56 9.57
CA GLN A 84 14.52 -14.54 10.59
C GLN A 84 13.06 -14.38 11.05
N LEU A 85 12.14 -15.23 10.57
CA LEU A 85 10.71 -15.15 10.91
C LEU A 85 10.46 -15.18 12.43
N HIS A 86 11.20 -16.03 13.15
CA HIS A 86 11.07 -16.20 14.60
C HIS A 86 12.02 -15.31 15.42
N TRP A 87 12.80 -14.45 14.78
CA TRP A 87 13.61 -13.47 15.52
C TRP A 87 12.72 -12.35 16.07
N THR A 88 12.85 -12.02 17.35
CA THR A 88 11.89 -11.16 18.08
C THR A 88 12.42 -9.77 18.47
N GLY A 89 13.66 -9.43 18.12
CA GLY A 89 14.33 -8.23 18.68
C GLY A 89 13.73 -6.88 18.29
N HIS A 90 12.90 -6.80 17.24
CA HIS A 90 12.21 -5.58 16.82
C HIS A 90 10.71 -5.82 16.59
N ASP A 91 10.11 -6.70 17.37
CA ASP A 91 8.67 -6.95 17.28
C ASP A 91 7.88 -5.79 17.91
N ASP A 92 6.70 -5.56 17.36
CA ASP A 92 5.73 -4.63 17.91
C ASP A 92 4.34 -5.31 17.85
N PRO A 93 3.51 -5.21 18.90
CA PRO A 93 2.22 -5.89 18.95
C PRO A 93 1.25 -5.46 17.85
N ASP A 94 1.41 -4.26 17.28
CA ASP A 94 0.58 -3.75 16.19
C ASP A 94 1.14 -4.09 14.80
N VAL A 95 2.24 -4.85 14.73
CA VAL A 95 2.96 -5.18 13.48
C VAL A 95 2.95 -6.68 13.23
N VAL A 96 2.45 -7.07 12.07
CA VAL A 96 2.47 -8.47 11.62
C VAL A 96 3.82 -8.80 10.99
N ILE A 97 4.50 -9.82 11.50
CA ILE A 97 5.74 -10.32 10.93
C ILE A 97 5.41 -11.35 9.86
N VAL A 98 5.89 -11.11 8.64
CA VAL A 98 5.80 -12.07 7.53
C VAL A 98 7.18 -12.49 7.08
N GLY A 99 7.32 -13.78 6.84
CA GLY A 99 8.51 -14.34 6.23
C GLY A 99 8.30 -14.54 4.73
N ASP A 100 9.33 -14.21 3.96
CA ASP A 100 9.37 -14.42 2.52
C ASP A 100 9.70 -15.87 2.17
N ARG A 101 8.65 -16.68 1.98
CA ARG A 101 8.75 -18.12 1.71
C ARG A 101 9.45 -18.44 0.40
N THR A 102 9.11 -17.70 -0.67
CA THR A 102 9.56 -18.00 -2.03
C THR A 102 10.79 -17.20 -2.44
N GLY A 103 11.19 -16.20 -1.65
CA GLY A 103 12.24 -15.25 -2.05
C GLY A 103 11.73 -14.16 -2.98
N ALA A 104 10.43 -14.10 -3.25
CA ALA A 104 9.85 -13.14 -4.19
C ALA A 104 9.85 -11.72 -3.64
N LEU A 105 9.61 -11.53 -2.34
CA LEU A 105 9.70 -10.21 -1.71
C LEU A 105 11.14 -9.73 -1.71
N LYS A 106 12.09 -10.58 -1.33
CA LYS A 106 13.51 -10.27 -1.40
C LYS A 106 13.92 -9.89 -2.81
N SER A 107 13.52 -10.68 -3.81
CA SER A 107 13.85 -10.41 -5.22
C SER A 107 13.29 -9.06 -5.68
N TRP A 108 12.08 -8.71 -5.23
CA TRP A 108 11.47 -7.42 -5.51
C TRP A 108 12.25 -6.26 -4.87
N PHE A 109 12.62 -6.40 -3.59
CA PHE A 109 13.40 -5.41 -2.84
C PHE A 109 14.89 -5.35 -3.24
N ASP A 110 15.43 -6.36 -3.91
CA ASP A 110 16.80 -6.31 -4.46
C ASP A 110 16.85 -5.49 -5.76
N ILE A 111 15.73 -5.39 -6.48
CA ILE A 111 15.61 -4.60 -7.72
C ILE A 111 15.33 -3.12 -7.43
N HIS A 112 14.67 -2.82 -6.31
CA HIS A 112 14.28 -1.46 -5.92
C HIS A 112 15.05 -1.02 -4.68
N THR A 113 15.60 0.20 -4.68
CA THR A 113 16.32 0.74 -3.51
C THR A 113 15.39 1.00 -2.31
N ASP A 114 14.08 1.01 -2.53
CA ASP A 114 13.07 1.29 -1.52
C ASP A 114 12.98 0.16 -0.50
N SER A 115 12.79 0.48 0.78
CA SER A 115 12.63 -0.52 1.85
C SER A 115 11.29 -0.41 2.57
N VAL A 116 10.50 0.61 2.25
CA VAL A 116 9.17 0.88 2.80
C VAL A 116 8.20 1.12 1.67
N LEU A 117 7.04 0.47 1.74
CA LEU A 117 5.94 0.60 0.79
C LEU A 117 4.66 0.98 1.52
N PHE A 118 3.94 1.93 0.94
CA PHE A 118 2.58 2.27 1.32
C PHE A 118 1.64 1.70 0.25
N LEU A 119 0.78 0.77 0.65
CA LEU A 119 -0.14 0.06 -0.22
C LEU A 119 -1.56 0.54 0.03
N ARG A 120 -2.30 0.76 -1.06
CA ARG A 120 -3.72 1.06 -1.05
C ARG A 120 -4.58 -0.19 -0.81
N PRO A 121 -5.87 0.00 -0.47
CA PRO A 121 -6.87 -1.08 -0.42
C PRO A 121 -6.95 -1.93 -1.69
N ASP A 122 -6.67 -1.34 -2.86
CA ASP A 122 -6.66 -1.99 -4.18
C ASP A 122 -5.29 -2.61 -4.56
N ARG A 123 -4.36 -2.72 -3.60
CA ARG A 123 -3.00 -3.27 -3.77
C ARG A 123 -2.10 -2.49 -4.72
N CYS A 124 -2.51 -1.29 -5.12
CA CYS A 124 -1.60 -0.37 -5.79
C CYS A 124 -0.61 0.23 -4.81
N ILE A 125 0.64 0.39 -5.23
CA ILE A 125 1.68 1.08 -4.47
C ILE A 125 1.36 2.58 -4.50
N ALA A 126 0.93 3.11 -3.37
CA ALA A 126 0.71 4.54 -3.16
C ALA A 126 2.04 5.30 -3.11
N GLY A 127 3.06 4.70 -2.50
CA GLY A 127 4.39 5.28 -2.44
C GLY A 127 5.42 4.26 -1.99
N ALA A 128 6.66 4.48 -2.43
CA ALA A 128 7.82 3.67 -2.07
C ALA A 128 8.97 4.60 -1.70
N CYS A 129 9.69 4.27 -0.63
CA CYS A 129 10.89 5.02 -0.24
C CYS A 129 11.86 4.17 0.55
N ILE A 130 13.08 4.69 0.70
CA ILE A 130 14.02 4.23 1.73
C ILE A 130 13.49 4.54 3.14
N ALA A 131 13.90 3.73 4.10
CA ALA A 131 13.55 3.83 5.53
C ALA A 131 13.59 5.26 6.10
N GLN A 132 14.64 6.04 5.80
CA GLN A 132 14.83 7.38 6.35
C GLN A 132 13.76 8.39 5.89
N ARG A 133 13.12 8.13 4.75
CA ARG A 133 12.13 9.03 4.13
C ARG A 133 10.69 8.63 4.42
N ALA A 134 10.47 7.56 5.19
CA ALA A 134 9.14 7.06 5.51
C ALA A 134 8.23 8.12 6.17
N PRO A 135 8.71 8.94 7.13
CA PRO A 135 7.87 9.99 7.72
C PRO A 135 7.45 11.07 6.71
N GLU A 136 8.38 11.50 5.86
CA GLU A 136 8.14 12.54 4.83
C GLU A 136 7.15 12.05 3.77
N LEU A 137 7.33 10.81 3.29
CA LEU A 137 6.43 10.21 2.31
C LEU A 137 5.04 9.96 2.92
N SER A 138 4.98 9.50 4.16
CA SER A 138 3.73 9.36 4.92
C SER A 138 2.96 10.70 4.96
N ALA A 139 3.61 11.79 5.38
CA ALA A 139 2.98 13.11 5.42
C ALA A 139 2.48 13.57 4.03
N SER A 140 3.27 13.31 2.98
CA SER A 140 2.89 13.62 1.61
C SER A 140 1.66 12.82 1.16
N LEU A 141 1.57 11.55 1.52
CA LEU A 141 0.42 10.69 1.22
C LEU A 141 -0.86 11.18 1.91
N PHE A 142 -0.79 11.62 3.16
CA PHE A 142 -1.95 12.21 3.85
C PHE A 142 -2.47 13.46 3.14
N ASN A 143 -1.57 14.31 2.63
CA ASN A 143 -1.95 15.50 1.86
C ASN A 143 -2.64 15.13 0.54
N VAL A 144 -2.09 14.15 -0.20
CA VAL A 144 -2.66 13.70 -1.49
C VAL A 144 -3.99 12.96 -1.32
N LEU A 145 -4.13 12.20 -0.23
CA LEU A 145 -5.39 11.53 0.11
C LEU A 145 -6.48 12.52 0.55
N CYS A 146 -6.17 13.82 0.67
CA CYS A 146 -7.03 14.84 1.26
C CYS A 146 -7.58 14.41 2.64
N LEU A 147 -6.83 13.58 3.37
CA LEU A 147 -7.14 13.14 4.73
C LEU A 147 -6.66 14.21 5.71
N THR A 148 -7.03 15.46 5.46
CA THR A 148 -6.90 16.53 6.43
C THR A 148 -7.93 16.28 7.52
N GLN A 149 -7.43 16.05 8.74
CA GLN A 149 -8.24 15.92 9.94
C GLN A 149 -8.87 17.28 10.26
N GLY A 150 -9.95 17.59 9.55
CA GLY A 150 -10.67 18.85 9.66
C GLY A 150 -11.88 18.75 8.75
N GLY A 151 -13.03 18.42 9.32
CA GLY A 151 -14.33 18.63 8.67
C GLY A 151 -14.58 20.12 8.48
N GLY A 152 -13.80 20.75 7.60
CA GLY A 152 -14.03 22.07 7.05
C GLY A 152 -14.60 21.87 5.65
N ASN A 153 -15.75 22.47 5.40
CA ASN A 153 -16.55 22.35 4.18
C ASN A 153 -15.92 23.06 2.97
N ASP A 154 -14.62 22.85 2.70
CA ASP A 154 -13.93 23.38 1.52
C ASP A 154 -13.62 22.23 0.55
N ALA A 155 -14.69 21.64 0.02
CA ALA A 155 -14.60 20.77 -1.15
C ALA A 155 -14.30 21.61 -2.41
N THR A 156 -13.04 22.05 -2.54
CA THR A 156 -12.48 22.53 -3.81
C THR A 156 -11.37 21.59 -4.28
N GLY A 157 -11.63 20.28 -4.21
CA GLY A 157 -10.84 19.30 -4.96
C GLY A 157 -11.29 19.29 -6.42
N PRO A 158 -10.40 19.15 -7.42
CA PRO A 158 -10.81 19.01 -8.80
C PRO A 158 -11.68 17.74 -8.92
N LEU A 159 -12.95 17.93 -9.27
CA LEU A 159 -13.85 16.85 -9.66
C LEU A 159 -13.16 16.05 -10.78
N LEU A 160 -12.68 14.85 -10.45
CA LEU A 160 -12.21 13.91 -11.46
C LEU A 160 -13.44 13.44 -12.25
N TYR A 161 -13.61 14.02 -13.44
CA TYR A 161 -14.68 13.66 -14.35
C TYR A 161 -14.49 12.21 -14.79
N VAL A 162 -15.31 11.31 -14.23
CA VAL A 162 -15.42 9.93 -14.69
C VAL A 162 -16.42 9.92 -15.83
N THR A 163 -15.96 9.70 -17.05
CA THR A 163 -16.84 9.43 -18.19
C THR A 163 -17.58 8.12 -17.93
N GLN A 164 -18.85 8.20 -17.56
CA GLN A 164 -19.72 7.03 -17.60
C GLN A 164 -20.10 6.76 -19.06
N PRO A 165 -19.98 5.52 -19.56
CA PRO A 165 -20.53 5.17 -20.86
C PRO A 165 -22.04 5.43 -20.84
N ALA A 166 -22.55 6.04 -21.91
CA ALA A 166 -23.97 6.34 -22.04
C ALA A 166 -24.78 5.05 -21.87
N SER A 167 -25.79 5.09 -21.01
CA SER A 167 -26.71 3.98 -20.80
C SER A 167 -27.37 3.61 -22.12
N GLU A 168 -27.01 2.46 -22.70
CA GLU A 168 -27.74 1.93 -23.85
C GLU A 168 -29.14 1.54 -23.40
N SER A 169 -30.14 2.21 -23.97
CA SER A 169 -31.56 1.93 -23.72
C SER A 169 -31.89 0.53 -24.22
N SER A 170 -32.31 -0.36 -23.32
CA SER A 170 -32.74 -1.72 -23.66
C SER A 170 -34.03 -1.64 -24.50
N GLY A 171 -33.89 -1.76 -25.82
CA GLY A 171 -35.01 -1.81 -26.76
C GLY A 171 -35.79 -3.11 -26.57
N THR A 172 -37.07 -3.00 -26.23
CA THR A 172 -38.00 -4.14 -26.14
C THR A 172 -38.29 -4.67 -27.54
N VAL A 173 -37.97 -5.95 -27.78
CA VAL A 173 -38.36 -6.68 -29.00
C VAL A 173 -39.87 -6.97 -28.90
N ALA A 174 -40.68 -6.24 -29.65
CA ALA A 174 -42.08 -6.58 -29.89
C ALA A 174 -42.13 -7.74 -30.91
N GLY A 175 -42.61 -8.90 -30.47
CA GLY A 175 -42.96 -10.01 -31.36
C GLY A 175 -44.21 -9.69 -32.17
N THR A 176 -44.19 -10.05 -33.44
CA THR A 176 -45.35 -10.00 -34.36
C THR A 176 -45.86 -11.43 -34.55
N PRO A 177 -47.18 -11.69 -34.59
CA PRO A 177 -47.75 -13.01 -34.89
C PRO A 177 -47.57 -13.44 -36.36
#